data_AF-A0A1Z7LUR3-F1
#
_entry.id   AF-A0A1Z7LUR3-F1
#
_cell.length_a   1.000
_cell.length_b   1.000
_cell.length_c   1.000
_cell.angle_alpha   90.00
_cell.angle_beta   90.00
_cell.angle_gamma   90.00
#
_symmetry.space_group_name_H-M   'P 1'
#
loop_
_entity.id
_entity.type
_entity.pdbx_description
1 polymer ?
#
loop_
_entity_poly.entity_id
_entity_poly.type
_entity_poly.pdbx_seq_one_letter_code
_entity_poly.pdbx_strand_id
1 'polypeptide(L)'
;MATGIIYDGYPSMDEIKEANGWPDEERFAKGPVAVVECVQQIPCNPCESACPLHAIHIGEPITNTPQVDREKCIGCGMCVAACPGLAIFLVDKSYSETEATVSFPFEYDPLPEKGAEIDALSRAGEYVCKGRVIKVMNPKKNDHTPVVTIAIPKEHADTVRTMRRLKLPEAHEGFRPVEPEGPLDDDVIVCRCEEITAGEIRKAIREYHATTVTEVKRRVRAGMGLCQGRTCGKLVSRIIAEETGKKMNEIQGSTDRPPVRPVTFGELAEDGEDQEG
;
A
#
# COMPACT_ATOMS: atom_id res chain seq x y z
N MET A 1 16.91 10.69 -21.49
CA MET A 1 15.51 10.56 -21.01
C MET A 1 15.54 10.91 -19.53
N ALA A 2 14.53 11.58 -19.01
CA ALA A 2 14.48 11.86 -17.57
C ALA A 2 14.31 10.52 -16.83
N THR A 3 15.14 10.26 -15.83
CA THR A 3 15.12 9.03 -15.01
C THR A 3 14.92 9.44 -13.55
N GLY A 4 14.25 8.58 -12.77
CA GLY A 4 14.07 8.80 -11.34
C GLY A 4 12.65 8.52 -10.85
N ILE A 5 12.40 8.82 -9.58
CA ILE A 5 11.19 8.35 -8.87
C ILE A 5 9.88 8.81 -9.55
N ILE A 6 9.87 9.99 -10.15
CA ILE A 6 8.69 10.56 -10.83
C ILE A 6 8.38 9.87 -12.16
N TYR A 7 9.41 9.40 -12.87
CA TYR A 7 9.26 8.86 -14.24
C TYR A 7 9.22 7.33 -14.25
N ASP A 8 10.07 6.70 -13.47
CA ASP A 8 10.26 5.24 -13.46
C ASP A 8 9.48 4.56 -12.32
N GLY A 9 9.01 5.34 -11.34
CA GLY A 9 8.34 4.82 -10.13
C GLY A 9 9.30 4.27 -9.08
N TYR A 10 10.61 4.41 -9.27
CA TYR A 10 11.65 4.06 -8.29
C TYR A 10 12.80 5.08 -8.35
N PRO A 11 13.52 5.32 -7.24
CA PRO A 11 14.57 6.34 -7.19
C PRO A 11 15.82 5.90 -7.97
N SER A 12 16.39 6.85 -8.70
CA SER A 12 17.70 6.71 -9.35
C SER A 12 18.83 6.82 -8.32
N MET A 13 20.02 6.32 -8.68
CA MET A 13 21.19 6.41 -7.80
C MET A 13 21.61 7.85 -7.52
N ASP A 14 21.39 8.77 -8.45
CA ASP A 14 21.74 10.17 -8.28
C ASP A 14 20.78 10.86 -7.29
N GLU A 15 19.47 10.61 -7.40
CA GLU A 15 18.48 11.08 -6.42
C GLU A 15 18.79 10.57 -5.00
N ILE A 16 19.16 9.29 -4.86
CA ILE A 16 19.51 8.70 -3.56
C ILE A 16 20.75 9.39 -2.97
N LYS A 17 21.78 9.59 -3.79
CA LYS A 17 23.03 10.22 -3.35
C LYS A 17 22.81 11.68 -2.95
N GLU A 18 22.01 12.41 -3.71
CA GLU A 18 21.66 13.80 -3.42
C GLU A 18 20.79 13.91 -2.16
N ALA A 19 19.81 13.03 -2.00
CA ALA A 19 18.83 13.12 -0.91
C ALA A 19 19.34 12.62 0.44
N ASN A 20 20.13 11.53 0.50
CA ASN A 20 20.44 10.83 1.76
C ASN A 20 21.93 10.59 2.00
N GLY A 21 22.75 10.78 0.96
CA GLY A 21 24.19 10.51 1.00
C GLY A 21 24.53 9.02 1.09
N TRP A 22 25.07 8.46 0.00
CA TRP A 22 25.47 7.05 -0.08
C TRP A 22 26.74 6.73 0.75
N PRO A 23 26.78 5.66 1.57
CA PRO A 23 27.98 5.28 2.31
C PRO A 23 29.19 5.02 1.40
N ASP A 24 30.37 5.49 1.82
CA ASP A 24 31.62 5.20 1.13
C ASP A 24 32.11 3.76 1.42
N GLU A 25 33.08 3.31 0.63
CA GLU A 25 33.67 1.96 0.75
C GLU A 25 34.39 1.76 2.09
N GLU A 26 34.97 2.81 2.68
CA GLU A 26 35.59 2.71 4.01
C GLU A 26 34.52 2.39 5.07
N ARG A 27 33.35 3.02 4.98
CA ARG A 27 32.24 2.71 5.88
C ARG A 27 31.71 1.31 5.64
N PHE A 28 31.52 0.87 4.40
CA PHE A 28 31.07 -0.49 4.11
C PHE A 28 32.02 -1.56 4.66
N ALA A 29 33.32 -1.28 4.72
CA ALA A 29 34.31 -2.19 5.29
C ALA A 29 34.23 -2.33 6.83
N LYS A 30 33.63 -1.36 7.54
CA LYS A 30 33.50 -1.36 9.01
C LYS A 30 32.36 -2.23 9.54
N GLY A 31 31.52 -2.78 8.66
CA GLY A 31 30.38 -3.62 9.04
C GLY A 31 29.04 -3.10 8.52
N PRO A 32 27.92 -3.71 8.97
CA PRO A 32 26.58 -3.36 8.49
C PRO A 32 26.27 -1.87 8.69
N VAL A 33 25.63 -1.26 7.69
CA VAL A 33 25.21 0.14 7.70
C VAL A 33 23.80 0.27 7.12
N ALA A 34 23.02 1.18 7.69
CA ALA A 34 21.71 1.53 7.13
C ALA A 34 21.90 2.36 5.85
N VAL A 35 21.25 1.92 4.76
CA VAL A 35 21.15 2.64 3.49
C VAL A 35 19.71 3.11 3.35
N VAL A 36 19.51 4.42 3.28
CA VAL A 36 18.18 5.03 3.16
C VAL A 36 18.02 5.56 1.74
N GLU A 37 16.88 5.25 1.12
CA GLU A 37 16.54 5.63 -0.26
C GLU A 37 15.25 6.45 -0.30
N CYS A 38 15.00 7.22 0.76
CA CYS A 38 13.86 8.12 0.87
C CYS A 38 14.22 9.48 0.24
N VAL A 39 13.81 9.67 -1.00
CA VAL A 39 14.16 10.84 -1.83
C VAL A 39 13.11 11.96 -1.84
N GLN A 40 11.93 11.74 -1.22
CA GLN A 40 10.83 12.71 -1.22
C GLN A 40 10.71 13.43 0.11
N GLN A 41 10.36 14.72 0.03
CA GLN A 41 10.16 15.57 1.21
C GLN A 41 8.75 15.40 1.81
N ILE A 42 8.56 14.31 2.54
CA ILE A 42 7.28 13.91 3.15
C ILE A 42 7.37 14.13 4.67
N PRO A 43 6.31 14.64 5.35
CA PRO A 43 6.34 14.87 6.80
C PRO A 43 6.34 13.55 7.59
N CYS A 44 7.51 12.90 7.70
CA CYS A 44 7.66 11.53 8.20
C CYS A 44 8.99 11.36 8.94
N ASN A 45 8.96 10.94 10.22
CA ASN A 45 10.15 10.66 11.05
C ASN A 45 10.21 9.35 11.88
N PRO A 46 9.50 8.25 11.56
CA PRO A 46 9.65 6.98 12.27
C PRO A 46 11.08 6.44 12.33
N CYS A 47 11.88 6.63 11.27
CA CYS A 47 13.26 6.12 11.23
C CYS A 47 14.22 6.83 12.20
N GLU A 48 14.06 8.15 12.37
CA GLU A 48 14.76 8.95 13.38
C GLU A 48 14.34 8.52 14.79
N SER A 49 13.03 8.39 15.04
CA SER A 49 12.47 7.98 16.33
C SER A 49 12.86 6.55 16.72
N ALA A 50 12.99 5.65 15.74
CA ALA A 50 13.34 4.25 15.97
C ALA A 50 14.83 4.01 16.21
N CYS A 51 15.71 4.98 15.89
CA CYS A 51 17.15 4.80 15.98
C CYS A 51 17.64 4.94 17.44
N PRO A 52 18.12 3.85 18.09
CA PRO A 52 18.53 3.90 19.49
C PRO A 52 19.83 4.69 19.72
N LEU A 53 20.60 4.92 18.64
CA LEU A 53 21.86 5.68 18.68
C LEU A 53 21.70 7.09 18.13
N HIS A 54 20.48 7.50 17.77
CA HIS A 54 20.21 8.78 17.12
C HIS A 54 21.14 9.04 15.94
N ALA A 55 21.37 8.01 15.13
CA ALA A 55 22.22 8.07 13.95
C ALA A 55 21.44 8.47 12.68
N ILE A 56 20.12 8.62 12.74
CA ILE A 56 19.30 9.11 11.64
C ILE A 56 18.71 10.45 12.05
N HIS A 57 18.87 11.47 11.21
CA HIS A 57 18.42 12.83 11.47
C HIS A 57 17.58 13.35 10.30
N ILE A 58 16.37 13.81 10.59
CA ILE A 58 15.50 14.54 9.65
C ILE A 58 15.51 16.03 10.03
N GLY A 59 15.43 16.32 11.32
CA GLY A 59 15.46 17.68 11.83
C GLY A 59 14.22 18.50 11.47
N GLU A 60 14.39 19.80 11.33
CA GLU A 60 13.32 20.75 11.00
C GLU A 60 13.54 21.39 9.62
N PRO A 61 12.52 21.49 8.77
CA PRO A 61 11.18 20.91 8.94
C PRO A 61 11.19 19.38 8.87
N ILE A 62 10.19 18.73 9.46
CA ILE A 62 10.00 17.26 9.44
C ILE A 62 9.87 16.67 8.02
N THR A 63 9.77 17.51 7.00
CA THR A 63 9.74 17.12 5.59
C THR A 63 11.13 16.89 4.99
N ASN A 64 12.22 17.14 5.71
CA ASN A 64 13.56 16.88 5.19
C ASN A 64 13.77 15.37 4.92
N THR A 65 14.66 15.06 3.98
CA THR A 65 15.06 13.67 3.74
C THR A 65 16.01 13.19 4.84
N PRO A 66 15.87 11.94 5.31
CA PRO A 66 16.66 11.42 6.42
C PRO A 66 18.16 11.34 6.05
N GLN A 67 19.01 11.83 6.95
CA GLN A 67 20.46 11.75 6.87
C GLN A 67 20.99 10.74 7.89
N VAL A 68 21.89 9.85 7.46
CA VAL A 68 22.49 8.85 8.34
C VAL A 68 23.90 9.27 8.76
N ASP A 69 24.10 9.46 10.07
CA ASP A 69 25.42 9.53 10.70
C ASP A 69 26.06 8.13 10.66
N ARG A 70 27.04 8.00 9.76
CA ARG A 70 27.70 6.73 9.44
C ARG A 70 28.62 6.26 10.55
N GLU A 71 29.15 7.15 11.37
CA GLU A 71 30.04 6.80 12.47
C GLU A 71 29.25 6.24 13.66
N LYS A 72 28.05 6.77 13.90
CA LYS A 72 27.15 6.27 14.95
C LYS A 72 26.35 5.04 14.54
N CYS A 73 26.06 4.87 13.26
CA CYS A 73 25.23 3.77 12.81
C CYS A 73 25.94 2.41 13.01
N ILE A 74 25.40 1.54 13.87
CA ILE A 74 25.90 0.18 14.10
C ILE A 74 25.23 -0.90 13.23
N GLY A 75 24.30 -0.49 12.36
CA GLY A 75 23.59 -1.42 11.49
C GLY A 75 22.64 -2.40 12.20
N CYS A 76 21.93 -1.95 13.25
CA CYS A 76 21.00 -2.82 13.99
C CYS A 76 19.72 -3.22 13.22
N GLY A 77 19.36 -2.46 12.18
CA GLY A 77 18.19 -2.73 11.33
C GLY A 77 16.82 -2.33 11.90
N MET A 78 16.75 -1.68 13.08
CA MET A 78 15.46 -1.24 13.66
C MET A 78 14.70 -0.27 12.77
N CYS A 79 15.42 0.62 12.07
CA CYS A 79 14.85 1.57 11.12
C CYS A 79 14.24 0.91 9.87
N VAL A 80 14.68 -0.30 9.51
CA VAL A 80 14.16 -1.05 8.35
C VAL A 80 12.69 -1.40 8.58
N ALA A 81 12.38 -2.01 9.72
CA ALA A 81 11.00 -2.37 10.07
C ALA A 81 10.13 -1.17 10.42
N ALA A 82 10.72 -0.09 10.95
CA ALA A 82 9.97 1.11 11.32
C ALA A 82 9.61 2.01 10.13
N CYS A 83 10.17 1.76 8.93
CA CYS A 83 9.97 2.64 7.78
C CYS A 83 8.63 2.32 7.10
N PRO A 84 7.62 3.21 7.16
CA PRO A 84 6.33 2.97 6.50
C PRO A 84 6.45 3.00 4.96
N GLY A 85 7.49 3.63 4.42
CA GLY A 85 7.77 3.68 2.99
C GLY A 85 8.66 2.54 2.49
N LEU A 86 9.07 1.61 3.35
CA LEU A 86 9.93 0.46 3.00
C LEU A 86 11.25 0.85 2.30
N ALA A 87 11.74 2.07 2.57
CA ALA A 87 12.85 2.70 1.85
C ALA A 87 14.21 2.60 2.58
N ILE A 88 14.32 1.73 3.59
CA ILE A 88 15.54 1.57 4.38
C ILE A 88 16.01 0.13 4.31
N PHE A 89 17.30 -0.04 4.06
CA PHE A 89 17.97 -1.32 3.88
C PHE A 89 19.15 -1.40 4.81
N LEU A 90 19.56 -2.61 5.17
CA LEU A 90 20.81 -2.84 5.88
C LEU A 90 21.77 -3.57 4.95
N VAL A 91 22.91 -2.96 4.66
CA VAL A 91 23.92 -3.54 3.76
C VAL A 91 25.20 -3.81 4.54
N ASP A 92 25.72 -5.02 4.41
CA ASP A 92 26.99 -5.45 4.99
C ASP A 92 27.88 -6.07 3.93
N LYS A 93 28.81 -5.28 3.37
CA LYS A 93 29.84 -5.75 2.43
C LYS A 93 31.02 -6.43 3.13
N SER A 94 31.08 -6.42 4.47
CA SER A 94 32.16 -7.03 5.26
C SER A 94 31.89 -8.50 5.61
N TYR A 95 30.70 -9.00 5.30
CA TYR A 95 30.21 -10.33 5.70
C TYR A 95 31.17 -11.50 5.35
N SER A 96 31.77 -11.49 4.16
CA SER A 96 32.78 -12.48 3.75
C SER A 96 33.71 -11.88 2.69
N GLU A 97 34.62 -12.64 2.10
CA GLU A 97 35.45 -12.16 0.99
C GLU A 97 34.65 -11.95 -0.31
N THR A 98 33.68 -12.82 -0.60
CA THR A 98 32.96 -12.88 -1.90
C THR A 98 31.48 -12.49 -1.81
N GLU A 99 30.84 -12.68 -0.66
CA GLU A 99 29.43 -12.35 -0.43
C GLU A 99 29.25 -11.13 0.48
N ALA A 100 28.18 -10.38 0.24
CA ALA A 100 27.63 -9.36 1.12
C ALA A 100 26.26 -9.83 1.66
N THR A 101 25.77 -9.19 2.72
CA THR A 101 24.37 -9.33 3.11
C THR A 101 23.56 -8.06 2.88
N VAL A 102 22.31 -8.24 2.47
CA VAL A 102 21.32 -7.17 2.34
C VAL A 102 20.09 -7.57 3.14
N SER A 103 19.64 -6.69 4.03
CA SER A 103 18.37 -6.84 4.74
C SER A 103 17.37 -5.81 4.25
N PHE A 104 16.16 -6.26 3.95
CA PHE A 104 15.07 -5.43 3.43
C PHE A 104 13.76 -5.82 4.12
N PRO A 105 12.77 -4.91 4.18
CA PRO A 105 11.46 -5.25 4.68
C PRO A 105 10.71 -6.08 3.63
N PHE A 106 9.92 -7.05 4.07
CA PHE A 106 9.19 -7.97 3.20
C PHE A 106 7.79 -8.24 3.74
N GLU A 107 6.83 -7.44 3.30
CA GLU A 107 5.43 -7.49 3.73
C GLU A 107 4.57 -8.38 2.84
N TYR A 108 5.10 -9.55 2.47
CA TYR A 108 4.38 -10.54 1.67
C TYR A 108 4.38 -11.92 2.32
N ASP A 109 3.30 -12.66 2.10
CA ASP A 109 3.14 -14.07 2.47
C ASP A 109 3.13 -14.95 1.20
N PRO A 110 3.73 -16.15 1.22
CA PRO A 110 4.47 -16.75 2.33
C PRO A 110 5.87 -16.15 2.53
N LEU A 111 6.34 -16.16 3.77
CA LEU A 111 7.73 -15.82 4.10
C LEU A 111 8.69 -16.92 3.65
N PRO A 112 9.92 -16.56 3.23
CA PRO A 112 10.92 -17.54 2.89
C PRO A 112 11.45 -18.26 4.14
N GLU A 113 11.91 -19.50 3.93
CA GLU A 113 12.60 -20.25 4.98
C GLU A 113 14.09 -19.88 5.03
N LYS A 114 14.67 -19.94 6.23
CA LYS A 114 16.12 -19.76 6.40
C LYS A 114 16.87 -20.85 5.62
N GLY A 115 17.84 -20.43 4.82
CA GLY A 115 18.63 -21.31 3.95
C GLY A 115 18.07 -21.48 2.54
N ALA A 116 16.84 -21.02 2.26
CA ALA A 116 16.27 -21.09 0.93
C ALA A 116 17.05 -20.24 -0.08
N GLU A 117 17.15 -20.73 -1.31
CA GLU A 117 17.62 -19.94 -2.46
C GLU A 117 16.44 -19.16 -3.04
N ILE A 118 16.63 -17.86 -3.29
CA ILE A 118 15.62 -16.94 -3.81
C ILE A 118 16.16 -16.10 -4.97
N ASP A 119 15.25 -15.53 -5.75
CA ASP A 119 15.59 -14.53 -6.76
C ASP A 119 15.67 -13.15 -6.11
N ALA A 120 16.88 -12.58 -6.06
CA ALA A 120 17.11 -11.24 -5.56
C ALA A 120 16.81 -10.21 -6.67
N LEU A 121 16.06 -9.16 -6.31
CA LEU A 121 15.54 -8.18 -7.25
C LEU A 121 16.08 -6.78 -7.00
N SER A 122 16.14 -5.98 -8.07
CA SER A 122 16.48 -4.56 -8.05
C SER A 122 15.32 -3.70 -7.53
N ARG A 123 15.55 -2.39 -7.40
CA ARG A 123 14.53 -1.37 -7.10
C ARG A 123 13.35 -1.40 -8.09
N ALA A 124 13.62 -1.74 -9.34
CA ALA A 124 12.63 -1.86 -10.41
C ALA A 124 11.89 -3.22 -10.39
N GLY A 125 12.25 -4.14 -9.48
CA GLY A 125 11.71 -5.50 -9.45
C GLY A 125 12.33 -6.44 -10.48
N GLU A 126 13.44 -6.04 -11.12
CA GLU A 126 14.15 -6.86 -12.11
C GLU A 126 15.04 -7.88 -11.43
N TYR A 127 15.22 -9.05 -12.07
CA TYR A 127 16.13 -10.08 -11.56
C TYR A 127 17.58 -9.61 -11.62
N VAL A 128 18.31 -9.76 -10.50
CA VAL A 128 19.73 -9.41 -10.41
C VAL A 128 20.58 -10.67 -10.26
N CYS A 129 20.32 -11.47 -9.22
CA CYS A 129 21.10 -12.68 -8.92
C CYS A 129 20.31 -13.65 -8.04
N LYS A 130 20.85 -14.86 -7.86
CA LYS A 130 20.41 -15.78 -6.81
C LYS A 130 20.95 -15.32 -5.46
N GLY A 131 20.12 -15.34 -4.44
CA GLY A 131 20.49 -15.04 -3.06
C GLY A 131 20.09 -16.18 -2.11
N ARG A 132 20.77 -16.28 -0.98
CA ARG A 132 20.48 -17.27 0.05
C ARG A 132 19.94 -16.59 1.30
N VAL A 133 18.80 -17.04 1.81
CA VAL A 133 18.16 -16.45 2.99
C VAL A 133 18.96 -16.80 4.24
N ILE A 134 19.51 -15.78 4.90
CA ILE A 134 20.31 -15.93 6.13
C ILE A 134 19.42 -15.85 7.37
N LYS A 135 18.45 -14.92 7.35
CA LYS A 135 17.62 -14.61 8.51
C LYS A 135 16.29 -14.05 8.07
N VAL A 136 15.23 -14.41 8.79
CA VAL A 136 13.91 -13.76 8.70
C VAL A 136 13.54 -13.32 10.11
N MET A 137 13.34 -12.03 10.30
CA MET A 137 12.95 -11.44 11.58
C MET A 137 11.54 -10.91 11.51
N ASN A 138 10.63 -11.46 12.31
CA ASN A 138 9.27 -10.93 12.45
C ASN A 138 8.81 -10.92 13.92
N PRO A 139 9.53 -10.22 14.83
CA PRO A 139 9.06 -10.06 16.20
C PRO A 139 7.80 -9.17 16.23
N LYS A 140 6.93 -9.35 17.23
CA LYS A 140 5.68 -8.56 17.38
C LYS A 140 5.89 -7.04 17.37
N LYS A 141 7.06 -6.57 17.79
CA LYS A 141 7.42 -5.14 17.81
C LYS A 141 7.54 -4.54 16.40
N ASN A 142 7.76 -5.35 15.38
CA ASN A 142 7.89 -4.89 14.00
C ASN A 142 6.53 -4.61 13.33
N ASP A 143 5.41 -4.66 14.07
CA ASP A 143 4.07 -4.34 13.57
C ASP A 143 3.75 -4.99 12.20
N HIS A 144 3.96 -6.30 12.12
CA HIS A 144 3.73 -7.08 10.89
C HIS A 144 4.64 -6.73 9.69
N THR A 145 5.77 -6.05 9.90
CA THR A 145 6.84 -5.86 8.90
C THR A 145 8.03 -6.83 9.13
N PRO A 146 8.04 -8.00 8.48
CA PRO A 146 9.19 -8.89 8.44
C PRO A 146 10.41 -8.22 7.82
N VAL A 147 11.59 -8.48 8.38
CA VAL A 147 12.88 -8.10 7.78
C VAL A 147 13.60 -9.37 7.34
N VAL A 148 13.84 -9.51 6.05
CA VAL A 148 14.54 -10.64 5.45
C VAL A 148 15.98 -10.22 5.14
N THR A 149 16.94 -10.99 5.62
CA THR A 149 18.37 -10.84 5.31
C THR A 149 18.79 -11.95 4.37
N ILE A 150 19.37 -11.58 3.23
CA ILE A 150 19.92 -12.52 2.24
C ILE A 150 21.43 -12.29 2.06
N ALA A 151 22.16 -13.35 1.73
CA ALA A 151 23.53 -13.29 1.24
C ALA A 151 23.54 -13.37 -0.29
N ILE A 152 24.34 -12.51 -0.91
CA ILE A 152 24.46 -12.35 -2.37
C ILE A 152 25.92 -12.01 -2.73
N PRO A 153 26.34 -12.19 -4.00
CA PRO A 153 27.63 -11.69 -4.47
C PRO A 153 27.81 -10.19 -4.20
N LYS A 154 29.00 -9.77 -3.78
CA LYS A 154 29.29 -8.39 -3.34
C LYS A 154 28.99 -7.34 -4.41
N GLU A 155 29.23 -7.65 -5.67
CA GLU A 155 28.99 -6.77 -6.82
C GLU A 155 27.52 -6.33 -6.93
N HIS A 156 26.59 -7.04 -6.30
CA HIS A 156 25.15 -6.77 -6.35
C HIS A 156 24.59 -6.07 -5.10
N ALA A 157 25.42 -5.83 -4.07
CA ALA A 157 25.01 -5.25 -2.79
C ALA A 157 24.35 -3.86 -2.93
N ASP A 158 24.76 -3.11 -3.95
CA ASP A 158 24.29 -1.73 -4.19
C ASP A 158 22.99 -1.69 -5.00
N THR A 159 22.60 -2.81 -5.62
CA THR A 159 21.45 -2.91 -6.53
C THR A 159 20.28 -3.68 -5.93
N VAL A 160 20.55 -4.75 -5.19
CA VAL A 160 19.51 -5.63 -4.63
C VAL A 160 18.76 -4.93 -3.50
N ARG A 161 17.43 -4.90 -3.58
CA ARG A 161 16.57 -4.25 -2.59
C ARG A 161 15.37 -5.09 -2.14
N THR A 162 15.08 -6.18 -2.82
CA THR A 162 14.01 -7.09 -2.40
C THR A 162 14.24 -8.49 -3.00
N MET A 163 13.28 -9.39 -2.80
CA MET A 163 13.23 -10.71 -3.43
C MET A 163 11.92 -10.91 -4.19
N ARG A 164 11.91 -11.83 -5.15
CA ARG A 164 10.68 -12.26 -5.81
C ARG A 164 9.72 -12.86 -4.80
N ARG A 165 8.44 -12.48 -4.88
CA ARG A 165 7.42 -13.08 -4.00
C ARG A 165 7.28 -14.56 -4.32
N LEU A 166 7.14 -15.34 -3.26
CA LEU A 166 6.89 -16.77 -3.37
C LEU A 166 5.45 -17.01 -3.82
N LYS A 167 5.22 -18.09 -4.57
CA LYS A 167 3.89 -18.52 -5.03
C LYS A 167 3.11 -17.43 -5.80
N LEU A 168 3.79 -16.52 -6.50
CA LEU A 168 3.12 -15.68 -7.48
C LEU A 168 2.54 -16.59 -8.58
N PRO A 169 1.22 -16.55 -8.85
CA PRO A 169 0.70 -17.17 -10.06
C PRO A 169 1.40 -16.52 -11.25
N GLU A 170 1.68 -17.31 -12.30
CA GLU A 170 2.28 -16.77 -13.51
C GLU A 170 1.43 -15.58 -14.01
N ALA A 171 2.09 -14.53 -14.51
CA ALA A 171 1.49 -13.23 -14.87
C ALA A 171 0.32 -13.32 -15.88
N HIS A 172 0.05 -14.52 -16.40
CA HIS A 172 -1.03 -14.85 -17.32
C HIS A 172 -2.37 -15.14 -16.61
N GLU A 173 -2.39 -15.35 -15.30
CA GLU A 173 -3.64 -15.39 -14.54
C GLU A 173 -4.09 -13.96 -14.25
N GLY A 174 -4.76 -13.35 -15.22
CA GLY A 174 -5.42 -12.05 -15.03
C GLY A 174 -6.36 -12.05 -13.83
N PHE A 175 -6.76 -10.86 -13.38
CA PHE A 175 -7.72 -10.68 -12.29
C PHE A 175 -8.92 -11.64 -12.45
N ARG A 176 -9.00 -12.65 -11.57
CA ARG A 176 -10.15 -13.56 -11.50
C ARG A 176 -11.23 -12.85 -10.69
N PRO A 177 -12.45 -12.64 -11.24
CA PRO A 177 -13.56 -12.19 -10.44
C PRO A 177 -13.77 -13.18 -9.30
N VAL A 178 -13.73 -12.69 -8.06
CA VAL A 178 -14.14 -13.50 -6.91
C VAL A 178 -15.65 -13.62 -6.99
N GLU A 179 -16.16 -14.83 -7.24
CA GLU A 179 -17.58 -15.10 -7.10
C GLU A 179 -17.94 -15.05 -5.61
N PRO A 180 -18.99 -14.30 -5.21
CA PRO A 180 -19.38 -14.23 -3.81
C PRO A 180 -19.83 -15.60 -3.30
N GLU A 181 -19.44 -15.95 -2.07
CA GLU A 181 -19.71 -17.25 -1.41
C GLU A 181 -21.19 -17.49 -1.03
N GLY A 182 -22.10 -16.65 -1.54
CA GLY A 182 -23.53 -16.73 -1.24
C GLY A 182 -24.21 -15.35 -1.15
N PRO A 183 -25.51 -15.34 -0.83
CA PRO A 183 -26.26 -14.11 -0.55
C PRO A 183 -25.76 -13.44 0.74
N LEU A 184 -25.98 -12.14 0.86
CA LEU A 184 -25.70 -11.43 2.10
C LEU A 184 -26.63 -11.89 3.23
N ASP A 185 -26.07 -12.02 4.44
CA ASP A 185 -26.83 -12.25 5.67
C ASP A 185 -27.76 -11.06 5.98
N ASP A 186 -28.90 -11.33 6.60
CA ASP A 186 -29.98 -10.34 6.77
C ASP A 186 -29.58 -9.14 7.65
N ASP A 187 -28.69 -9.32 8.61
CA ASP A 187 -28.23 -8.29 9.56
C ASP A 187 -27.12 -7.38 8.98
N VAL A 188 -26.57 -7.73 7.82
CA VAL A 188 -25.53 -6.93 7.16
C VAL A 188 -26.08 -5.56 6.77
N ILE A 189 -25.45 -4.49 7.25
CA ILE A 189 -25.79 -3.11 6.88
C ILE A 189 -25.36 -2.85 5.43
N VAL A 190 -26.35 -2.66 4.57
CA VAL A 190 -26.14 -2.34 3.15
C VAL A 190 -26.05 -0.83 2.94
N CYS A 191 -26.95 -0.04 3.55
CA CYS A 191 -26.90 1.42 3.48
C CYS A 191 -26.41 2.01 4.80
N ARG A 192 -25.12 2.34 4.87
CA ARG A 192 -24.51 2.93 6.09
C ARG A 192 -25.09 4.29 6.49
N CYS A 193 -25.58 5.09 5.54
CA CYS A 193 -26.09 6.43 5.85
C CYS A 193 -27.49 6.43 6.48
N GLU A 194 -28.32 5.45 6.12
CA GLU A 194 -29.70 5.31 6.64
C GLU A 194 -29.85 4.07 7.52
N GLU A 195 -28.72 3.41 7.83
CA GLU A 195 -28.62 2.19 8.66
C GLU A 195 -29.51 1.03 8.21
N ILE A 196 -29.68 0.86 6.90
CA ILE A 196 -30.56 -0.16 6.32
C ILE A 196 -29.82 -1.46 6.07
N THR A 197 -30.39 -2.56 6.58
CA THR A 197 -29.89 -3.93 6.46
C THR A 197 -30.30 -4.62 5.16
N ALA A 198 -29.59 -5.70 4.81
CA ALA A 198 -29.96 -6.55 3.67
C ALA A 198 -31.35 -7.17 3.84
N GLY A 199 -31.71 -7.57 5.06
CA GLY A 199 -33.00 -8.14 5.40
C GLY A 199 -34.16 -7.15 5.20
N GLU A 200 -33.97 -5.88 5.54
CA GLU A 200 -34.99 -4.85 5.28
C GLU A 200 -35.22 -4.61 3.78
N ILE A 201 -34.15 -4.61 2.97
CA ILE A 201 -34.26 -4.50 1.51
C ILE A 201 -34.98 -5.73 0.95
N ARG A 202 -34.61 -6.93 1.39
CA ARG A 202 -35.21 -8.21 1.00
C ARG A 202 -36.70 -8.26 1.35
N LYS A 203 -37.06 -7.83 2.57
CA LYS A 203 -38.45 -7.68 3.01
C LYS A 203 -39.21 -6.71 2.10
N ALA A 204 -38.61 -5.58 1.76
CA ALA A 204 -39.23 -4.61 0.86
C ALA A 204 -39.49 -5.17 -0.56
N ILE A 205 -38.61 -6.03 -1.05
CA ILE A 205 -38.76 -6.74 -2.33
C ILE A 205 -39.87 -7.79 -2.24
N ARG A 206 -39.86 -8.64 -1.21
CA ARG A 206 -40.82 -9.75 -1.06
C ARG A 206 -42.24 -9.29 -0.76
N GLU A 207 -42.42 -8.33 0.14
CA GLU A 207 -43.76 -7.88 0.55
C GLU A 207 -44.38 -6.94 -0.49
N TYR A 208 -43.57 -6.03 -1.05
CA TYR A 208 -44.08 -4.95 -1.91
C TYR A 208 -43.65 -5.07 -3.37
N HIS A 209 -43.07 -6.20 -3.76
CA HIS A 209 -42.70 -6.55 -5.13
C HIS A 209 -41.83 -5.47 -5.80
N ALA A 210 -40.91 -4.87 -5.03
CA ALA A 210 -39.98 -3.87 -5.56
C ALA A 210 -38.98 -4.54 -6.50
N THR A 211 -38.91 -4.10 -7.76
CA THR A 211 -38.03 -4.68 -8.79
C THR A 211 -36.99 -3.69 -9.33
N THR A 212 -36.95 -2.47 -8.81
CA THR A 212 -35.96 -1.45 -9.19
C THR A 212 -35.30 -0.81 -7.97
N VAL A 213 -34.09 -0.24 -8.15
CA VAL A 213 -33.39 0.46 -7.06
C VAL A 213 -34.20 1.66 -6.56
N THR A 214 -34.91 2.36 -7.45
CA THR A 214 -35.77 3.49 -7.09
C THR A 214 -36.95 3.06 -6.22
N GLU A 215 -37.54 1.90 -6.49
CA GLU A 215 -38.64 1.35 -5.69
C GLU A 215 -38.20 0.91 -4.29
N VAL A 216 -37.03 0.28 -4.19
CA VAL A 216 -36.42 -0.04 -2.89
C VAL A 216 -36.07 1.24 -2.13
N LYS A 217 -35.41 2.21 -2.80
CA LYS A 217 -35.06 3.53 -2.24
C LYS A 217 -36.27 4.23 -1.65
N ARG A 218 -37.43 4.21 -2.31
CA ARG A 218 -38.67 4.85 -1.81
C ARG A 218 -39.27 4.15 -0.59
N ARG A 219 -39.01 2.85 -0.40
CA ARG A 219 -39.61 2.05 0.68
C ARG A 219 -38.77 2.06 1.94
N VAL A 220 -37.47 1.78 1.80
CA VAL A 220 -36.55 1.63 2.93
C VAL A 220 -35.50 2.73 3.00
N ARG A 221 -35.55 3.73 2.12
CA ARG A 221 -34.62 4.87 2.09
C ARG A 221 -33.17 4.53 1.73
N ALA A 222 -32.85 3.27 1.43
CA ALA A 222 -31.53 2.86 0.95
C ALA A 222 -31.11 3.69 -0.28
N GLY A 223 -30.06 4.50 -0.13
CA GLY A 223 -29.57 5.44 -1.15
C GLY A 223 -30.15 6.86 -1.06
N MET A 224 -30.84 7.23 0.02
CA MET A 224 -31.31 8.60 0.31
C MET A 224 -30.36 9.42 1.19
N GLY A 225 -29.42 8.78 1.89
CA GLY A 225 -28.46 9.50 2.74
C GLY A 225 -27.41 10.31 1.98
N LEU A 226 -26.46 10.91 2.70
CA LEU A 226 -25.48 11.87 2.14
C LEU A 226 -24.69 11.33 0.93
N CYS A 227 -24.43 10.02 0.89
CA CYS A 227 -23.72 9.37 -0.21
C CYS A 227 -24.58 9.19 -1.49
N GLN A 228 -25.90 9.44 -1.43
CA GLN A 228 -26.88 9.27 -2.52
C GLN A 228 -26.82 7.91 -3.23
N GLY A 229 -26.45 6.85 -2.51
CA GLY A 229 -26.43 5.49 -3.06
C GLY A 229 -25.12 5.08 -3.75
N ARG A 230 -24.06 5.91 -3.71
CA ARG A 230 -22.77 5.56 -4.33
C ARG A 230 -22.13 4.29 -3.77
N THR A 231 -22.32 4.03 -2.47
CA THR A 231 -21.81 2.81 -1.82
C THR A 231 -22.80 1.66 -1.94
N CYS A 232 -24.08 1.89 -1.63
CA CYS A 232 -25.06 0.82 -1.49
C CYS A 232 -25.80 0.47 -2.78
N GLY A 233 -25.81 1.32 -3.80
CA GLY A 233 -26.67 1.16 -4.99
C GLY A 233 -26.44 -0.16 -5.74
N LYS A 234 -25.18 -0.54 -5.96
CA LYS A 234 -24.85 -1.84 -6.59
C LYS A 234 -25.21 -3.04 -5.72
N LEU A 235 -25.10 -2.91 -4.40
CA LEU A 235 -25.51 -3.96 -3.46
C LEU A 235 -27.03 -4.13 -3.46
N VAL A 236 -27.79 -3.02 -3.51
CA VAL A 236 -29.25 -3.06 -3.68
C VAL A 236 -29.62 -3.73 -5.00
N SER A 237 -28.98 -3.36 -6.11
CA SER A 237 -29.20 -4.03 -7.40
C SER A 237 -28.93 -5.52 -7.35
N ARG A 238 -27.86 -5.93 -6.65
CA ARG A 238 -27.52 -7.34 -6.44
C ARG A 238 -28.60 -8.07 -5.64
N ILE A 239 -29.07 -7.51 -4.53
CA ILE A 239 -30.13 -8.14 -3.72
C ILE A 239 -31.43 -8.25 -4.53
N ILE A 240 -31.78 -7.24 -5.34
CA ILE A 240 -32.93 -7.33 -6.25
C ILE A 240 -32.73 -8.47 -7.27
N ALA A 241 -31.55 -8.59 -7.87
CA ALA A 241 -31.24 -9.67 -8.82
C ALA A 241 -31.35 -11.05 -8.16
N GLU A 242 -30.83 -11.21 -6.95
CA GLU A 242 -30.92 -12.45 -6.16
C GLU A 242 -32.37 -12.83 -5.83
N GLU A 243 -33.19 -11.86 -5.41
CA GLU A 243 -34.59 -12.12 -5.00
C GLU A 243 -35.56 -12.27 -6.18
N THR A 244 -35.26 -11.64 -7.32
CA THR A 244 -36.14 -11.66 -8.51
C THR A 244 -35.70 -12.65 -9.58
N GLY A 245 -34.48 -13.18 -9.49
CA GLY A 245 -33.85 -14.04 -10.51
C GLY A 245 -33.49 -13.31 -11.80
N LYS A 246 -33.65 -11.98 -11.86
CA LYS A 246 -33.30 -11.16 -13.04
C LYS A 246 -31.79 -10.97 -13.16
N LYS A 247 -31.31 -10.75 -14.37
CA LYS A 247 -29.89 -10.43 -14.60
C LYS A 247 -29.58 -9.01 -14.14
N MET A 248 -28.34 -8.76 -13.71
CA MET A 248 -27.90 -7.43 -13.24
C MET A 248 -28.12 -6.30 -14.25
N ASN A 249 -28.01 -6.59 -15.55
CA ASN A 249 -28.26 -5.62 -16.63
C ASN A 249 -29.75 -5.30 -16.85
N GLU A 250 -30.66 -6.06 -16.25
CA GLU A 250 -32.11 -5.83 -16.32
C GLU A 250 -32.63 -5.03 -15.11
N ILE A 251 -31.80 -4.84 -14.07
CA ILE A 251 -32.18 -4.09 -12.88
C ILE A 251 -31.99 -2.59 -13.11
N GLN A 252 -33.08 -1.84 -13.11
CA GLN A 252 -33.03 -0.39 -13.27
C GLN A 252 -32.45 0.29 -12.01
N GLY A 253 -31.39 1.08 -12.22
CA GLY A 253 -30.75 1.90 -11.19
C GLY A 253 -31.58 3.11 -10.73
N SER A 254 -31.05 3.85 -9.74
CA SER A 254 -31.60 5.16 -9.37
C SER A 254 -31.21 6.21 -10.41
N THR A 255 -32.05 7.21 -10.62
CA THR A 255 -31.68 8.40 -11.40
C THR A 255 -30.67 9.23 -10.63
N ASP A 256 -29.56 9.57 -11.26
CA ASP A 256 -28.59 10.54 -10.73
C ASP A 256 -29.14 11.96 -10.86
N ARG A 257 -28.97 12.78 -9.82
CA ARG A 257 -29.47 14.15 -9.78
C ARG A 257 -28.36 15.11 -9.35
N PRO A 258 -28.27 16.30 -9.97
CA PRO A 258 -27.40 17.35 -9.44
C PRO A 258 -27.95 17.90 -8.11
N PRO A 259 -27.08 18.39 -7.22
CA PRO A 259 -25.62 18.38 -7.33
C PRO A 259 -25.07 16.98 -7.01
N VAL A 260 -24.02 16.55 -7.74
CA VAL A 260 -23.44 15.20 -7.55
C VAL A 260 -22.96 15.03 -6.12
N ARG A 261 -22.28 16.03 -5.54
CA ARG A 261 -21.92 16.11 -4.13
C ARG A 261 -22.74 17.24 -3.47
N PRO A 262 -23.06 17.13 -2.18
CA PRO A 262 -23.67 18.24 -1.45
C PRO A 262 -22.82 19.50 -1.60
N VAL A 263 -23.47 20.60 -1.96
CA VAL A 263 -22.89 21.96 -1.96
C VAL A 263 -23.70 22.80 -0.99
N THR A 264 -23.05 23.77 -0.36
CA THR A 264 -23.75 24.74 0.50
C THR A 264 -24.54 25.71 -0.36
N PHE A 265 -25.58 26.33 0.23
CA PHE A 265 -26.31 27.39 -0.46
C PHE A 265 -25.45 28.64 -0.72
N GLY A 266 -24.40 28.87 0.08
CA GLY A 266 -23.45 29.97 -0.13
C GLY A 266 -22.64 29.78 -1.41
N GLU A 267 -21.99 28.62 -1.56
CA GLU A 267 -21.24 28.27 -2.78
C GLU A 267 -22.13 28.35 -4.03
N LEU A 268 -23.38 27.86 -3.94
CA LEU A 268 -24.31 27.93 -5.07
C LEU A 268 -24.78 29.36 -5.39
N ALA A 269 -24.74 30.28 -4.42
CA ALA A 269 -25.12 31.68 -4.60
C ALA A 269 -23.95 32.55 -5.12
N GLU A 270 -22.70 32.18 -4.81
CA GLU A 270 -21.50 32.90 -5.26
C GLU A 270 -21.20 32.70 -6.76
N ASP A 271 -21.66 31.60 -7.37
CA ASP A 271 -21.49 31.29 -8.81
C ASP A 271 -22.24 32.26 -9.77
N GLY A 272 -22.88 33.33 -9.24
CA GLY A 272 -23.57 34.38 -10.01
C GLY A 272 -22.88 35.74 -10.04
N GLU A 273 -21.76 35.92 -9.35
CA GLU A 273 -20.93 37.13 -9.43
C GLU A 273 -19.69 36.82 -10.28
N ASP A 274 -19.66 37.34 -11.50
CA ASP A 274 -18.55 37.22 -12.44
C ASP A 274 -17.20 37.52 -11.74
N GLN A 275 -16.31 36.53 -11.75
CA GLN A 275 -14.89 36.74 -11.47
C GLN A 275 -14.27 37.55 -12.64
N GLU A 276 -14.45 38.87 -12.63
CA GLU A 276 -13.46 39.77 -13.21
C GLU A 276 -12.31 39.94 -12.20
N GLY A 277 -11.19 39.25 -12.46
CA GLY A 277 -9.96 39.36 -11.67
C GLY A 277 -8.81 38.57 -12.26
#